data_AF-H6TBY0-F1
#
_entry.id   AF-H6TBY0-F1
#
_cell.length_a   1.000
_cell.length_b   1.000
_cell.length_c   1.000
_cell.angle_alpha   90.00
_cell.angle_beta   90.00
_cell.angle_gamma   90.00
#
_symmetry.space_group_name_H-M   'P 1'
#
loop_
_entity.id
_entity.type
_entity.pdbx_description
1 polymer ?
#
loop_
_entity_poly.entity_id
_entity_poly.type
_entity_poly.pdbx_seq_one_letter_code
_entity_poly.pdbx_strand_id
1 'polypeptide(L)' 'TRDSVVEDSQKAYQDAFEISKAKMQPTHPIRLGSALNFSVFYYEILNSPDKACHLAKQAFDDAIA' A
#
# COMPACT_ATOMS: atom_id res chain seq x y z
N THR A 1 21.37 -6.21 3.08
CA THR A 1 21.16 -7.37 2.19
C THR A 1 19.89 -7.14 1.40
N ARG A 2 19.53 -8.00 0.43
CA ARG A 2 18.23 -7.86 -0.26
C ARG A 2 17.09 -7.80 0.75
N ASP A 3 17.12 -8.69 1.74
CA ASP A 3 16.07 -8.83 2.74
C ASP A 3 15.93 -7.58 3.62
N SER A 4 17.04 -6.94 4.03
CA SER A 4 16.96 -5.69 4.80
C SER A 4 16.32 -4.55 4.00
N VAL A 5 16.62 -4.45 2.68
CA VAL A 5 16.01 -3.43 1.81
C VAL A 5 14.51 -3.68 1.63
N VAL A 6 14.10 -4.95 1.54
CA VAL A 6 12.70 -5.34 1.45
C VAL A 6 11.96 -5.01 2.75
N GLU A 7 12.54 -5.32 3.92
CA GLU A 7 11.97 -4.98 5.22
C GLU A 7 11.82 -3.47 5.42
N ASP A 8 12.87 -2.70 5.10
CA ASP A 8 12.85 -1.24 5.18
C ASP A 8 11.79 -0.64 4.24
N SER A 9 11.68 -1.16 3.02
CA SER A 9 10.67 -0.73 2.04
C SER A 9 9.26 -1.04 2.52
N GLN A 10 9.04 -2.24 3.06
CA GLN A 10 7.73 -2.65 3.60
C GLN A 10 7.32 -1.73 4.75
N LYS A 11 8.24 -1.42 5.66
CA LYS A 11 7.98 -0.51 6.78
C LYS A 11 7.64 0.89 6.29
N ALA A 12 8.41 1.43 5.34
CA ALA A 12 8.16 2.75 4.77
C ALA A 12 6.79 2.84 4.08
N TYR A 13 6.40 1.81 3.31
CA TYR A 13 5.08 1.75 2.69
C TYR A 13 3.95 1.66 3.73
N GLN A 14 4.12 0.85 4.77
CA GLN A 14 3.13 0.71 5.83
C GLN A 14 2.93 2.04 6.58
N ASP A 15 4.02 2.70 6.96
CA ASP A 15 3.98 3.98 7.66
C ASP A 15 3.32 5.07 6.79
N ALA A 16 3.71 5.17 5.51
CA ALA A 16 3.11 6.10 4.56
C ALA A 16 1.62 5.84 4.36
N PHE A 17 1.22 4.58 4.24
CA PHE A 17 -0.18 4.19 4.07
C PHE A 17 -1.01 4.55 5.31
N GLU A 18 -0.57 4.22 6.52
CA GLU A 18 -1.28 4.55 7.76
C GLU A 18 -1.39 6.07 7.99
N ILE A 19 -0.30 6.82 7.73
CA ILE A 19 -0.34 8.29 7.82
C ILE A 19 -1.35 8.85 6.81
N SER A 20 -1.32 8.37 5.57
CA SER A 20 -2.27 8.82 4.54
C SER A 20 -3.72 8.47 4.90
N LYS A 21 -3.95 7.29 5.48
CA LYS A 21 -5.27 6.83 5.93
C LYS A 21 -5.82 7.67 7.07
N ALA A 22 -4.96 8.10 8.00
CA ALA A 22 -5.33 8.94 9.13
C ALA A 22 -5.48 10.43 8.79
N LYS A 23 -4.77 10.93 7.78
CA LYS A 23 -4.68 12.37 7.46
C LYS A 23 -5.39 12.78 6.17
N MET A 24 -5.76 11.83 5.31
CA MET A 24 -6.32 12.10 3.99
C MET A 24 -7.62 11.34 3.78
N GLN A 25 -8.56 11.97 3.07
CA GLN A 25 -9.79 11.31 2.64
C GLN A 25 -9.47 10.13 1.71
N PRO A 26 -10.31 9.08 1.68
CA PRO A 26 -10.09 7.90 0.84
C PRO A 26 -9.85 8.20 -0.64
N THR A 27 -10.50 9.23 -1.18
CA THR A 27 -10.39 9.66 -2.58
C THR A 27 -9.15 10.51 -2.87
N HIS A 28 -8.35 10.83 -1.85
CA HIS A 28 -7.19 11.70 -2.02
C HIS A 28 -6.12 11.04 -2.90
N PRO A 29 -5.63 11.69 -3.98
CA PRO A 29 -4.72 11.07 -4.95
C PRO A 29 -3.44 10.48 -4.33
N ILE A 30 -2.88 11.13 -3.30
CA ILE A 30 -1.68 10.62 -2.61
C ILE A 30 -1.99 9.35 -1.82
N ARG A 31 -3.16 9.24 -1.18
CA ARG A 31 -3.56 8.03 -0.44
C ARG A 31 -3.77 6.86 -1.41
N LEU A 32 -4.47 7.11 -2.52
CA LEU A 32 -4.67 6.12 -3.58
C LEU A 32 -3.35 5.68 -4.21
N GLY A 33 -2.47 6.64 -4.53
CA GLY A 33 -1.13 6.35 -5.07
C GLY A 33 -0.27 5.55 -4.08
N SER A 34 -0.33 5.87 -2.78
CA SER A 34 0.38 5.10 -1.75
C SER A 34 -0.14 3.66 -1.65
N ALA A 35 -1.46 3.47 -1.72
CA ALA A 35 -2.06 2.15 -1.70
C ALA A 35 -1.68 1.34 -2.96
N LEU A 36 -1.72 1.96 -4.14
CA LEU A 36 -1.33 1.35 -5.40
C LEU A 36 0.14 0.92 -5.39
N ASN A 37 1.05 1.79 -4.97
CA ASN A 37 2.47 1.44 -4.92
C ASN A 37 2.74 0.31 -3.91
N PHE A 38 2.02 0.30 -2.78
CA PHE A 38 2.17 -0.76 -1.79
C PHE A 38 1.60 -2.09 -2.29
N SER A 39 0.50 -2.09 -3.05
CA SER A 39 -0.02 -3.32 -3.67
C SER A 39 0.95 -3.89 -4.69
N VAL A 40 1.55 -3.05 -5.53
CA VAL A 40 2.60 -3.46 -6.49
C VAL A 40 3.80 -4.03 -5.75
N PHE A 41 4.22 -3.44 -4.63
CA PHE A 41 5.30 -3.98 -3.81
C PHE A 41 4.97 -5.39 -3.27
N TYR A 42 3.75 -5.62 -2.79
CA TYR A 42 3.32 -6.97 -2.38
C TYR A 42 3.35 -7.96 -3.53
N TYR A 43 2.95 -7.54 -4.73
CA TYR A 43 2.88 -8.40 -5.91
C TYR A 43 4.28 -8.73 -6.46
N GLU A 44 5.07 -7.72 -6.77
CA GLU A 44 6.33 -7.85 -7.52
C GLU A 44 7.53 -8.18 -6.62
N ILE A 45 7.56 -7.66 -5.38
CA ILE A 45 8.74 -7.77 -4.50
C ILE A 45 8.56 -8.90 -3.47
N LEU A 46 7.37 -9.00 -2.87
CA LEU A 46 7.08 -10.02 -1.85
C LEU A 46 6.41 -11.28 -2.42
N ASN A 47 6.17 -11.35 -3.73
CA ASN A 47 5.50 -12.46 -4.40
C ASN A 47 4.22 -12.92 -3.66
N SER A 48 3.46 -11.95 -3.16
CA SER A 48 2.28 -12.12 -2.31
C SER A 48 1.04 -11.53 -3.00
N PRO A 49 0.57 -12.13 -4.10
CA PRO A 49 -0.49 -11.58 -4.93
C PRO A 49 -1.82 -11.42 -4.18
N ASP A 50 -2.13 -12.32 -3.25
CA ASP A 50 -3.36 -12.25 -2.45
C ASP A 50 -3.40 -10.97 -1.59
N LYS A 51 -2.27 -10.61 -0.96
CA LYS A 51 -2.14 -9.38 -0.17
C LYS A 51 -2.24 -8.13 -1.04
N ALA A 52 -1.59 -8.16 -2.21
CA ALA A 52 -1.69 -7.08 -3.18
C ALA A 52 -3.13 -6.81 -3.60
N CYS A 53 -3.87 -7.87 -3.94
CA CYS A 53 -5.26 -7.79 -4.35
C CYS A 53 -6.17 -7.28 -3.21
N HIS A 54 -5.98 -7.78 -1.98
CA HIS A 54 -6.72 -7.31 -0.81
C HIS A 54 -6.51 -5.81 -0.57
N LEU A 55 -5.26 -5.35 -0.62
CA LEU A 55 -4.93 -3.95 -0.36
C LEU A 55 -5.49 -3.04 -1.46
N ALA A 56 -5.36 -3.43 -2.73
CA ALA A 56 -5.91 -2.68 -3.85
C ALA A 56 -7.44 -2.61 -3.78
N LYS A 57 -8.10 -3.74 -3.47
CA LYS A 57 -9.56 -3.80 -3.31
C LYS A 57 -10.04 -2.91 -2.16
N GLN A 58 -9.41 -3.00 -1.00
CA GLN A 58 -9.77 -2.17 0.15
C GLN A 58 -9.63 -0.68 -0.17
N ALA A 59 -8.53 -0.28 -0.83
CA ALA A 59 -8.33 1.12 -1.20
C ALA A 59 -9.36 1.61 -2.23
N PHE A 60 -9.80 0.74 -3.14
CA PHE A 60 -10.86 1.05 -4.09
C PHE A 60 -12.22 1.16 -3.40
N ASP A 61 -12.59 0.18 -2.57
CA ASP A 61 -13.86 0.15 -1.84
C ASP A 61 -13.97 1.36 -0.89
N ASP A 62 -12.89 1.70 -0.17
CA ASP A 62 -12.80 2.89 0.68
C ASP A 62 -13.04 4.19 -0.10
N ALA A 63 -12.61 4.25 -1.37
CA ALA A 63 -12.72 5.45 -2.20
C ALA A 63 -14.08 5.63 -2.88
N ILE A 64 -14.85 4.55 -3.00
CA ILE A 64 -16.20 4.55 -3.58
C ILE A 64 -17.29 4.67 -2.50
N ALA A 65 -17.00 4.26 -1.26
CA ALA A 65 -17.90 4.35 -0.10
C ALA A 65 -18.08 5.79 0.42
#